data_AF-A0A3L7RP78-F1
#
_entry.id   AF-A0A3L7RP78-F1
#
_cell.length_a   1.000
_cell.length_b   1.000
_cell.length_c   1.000
_cell.angle_alpha   90.00
_cell.angle_beta   90.00
_cell.angle_gamma   90.00
#
_symmetry.space_group_name_H-M   'P 1'
#
loop_
_entity.id
_entity.type
_entity.pdbx_description
1 polymer ?
#
loop_
_entity_poly.entity_id
_entity_poly.type
_entity_poly.pdbx_seq_one_letter_code
_entity_poly.pdbx_strand_id
1 'polypeptide(L)'
;MGLVTKIEAAIRIGIGMELLEYCCVRCPKPKQTRVLAVVNTAQGDMIDEKELNDFHTYLHSPWPLPPKGDRPYLPDIVKEDIRQECHYSCAICGHMDNGEVAHIKPVADTLNNGPDNLIYLCPNHHTKYDLGYAPAANITEQEIMAAKLMKRNSRQRMMKHEGNVTKVYRVLLSSIAKIKEKIEDLPSKNLVSIYETEANTLMGLLSEMTEQAQEYASKDLEVDVAKKVLIEKAPAIAKATLGLQPNESGKELRSRMTQMAEIAKKVLIDLDEAECPRCGGRGVTGVVKDYCAYCKGSCFVTKKEAEEYDPEEIDEVECPHCGGIGTIGLNQHWCPVCRGSCFVSRDDAELYDENEIDEVDCPHCNGSGQLGYDQHYCPFCKGACRITKAEAAEYDEDEIDEVDCPHCNGSGQLGYDQHYCQFCKGACRITKAEAAEYDEDEIDEVDCPHCNGSGQLGYDQHYCPFCKGACRITNAEAAEYDEDKIDEVECPHCNGRGTRGLVGDECKICLGACVVPASKAQAYRDRYPDR
;
A
#
# COMPACT_ATOMS: atom_id res chain seq x y z
N MET A 1 -10.26 -14.85 -23.69
CA MET A 1 -11.18 -14.38 -22.64
C MET A 1 -11.36 -15.54 -21.69
N GLY A 2 -11.04 -15.38 -20.42
CA GLY A 2 -11.21 -16.44 -19.42
C GLY A 2 -12.59 -16.38 -18.78
N LEU A 3 -13.01 -17.53 -18.28
CA LEU A 3 -14.20 -17.70 -17.45
C LEU A 3 -13.73 -18.02 -16.03
N VAL A 4 -14.19 -17.26 -15.05
CA VAL A 4 -13.91 -17.46 -13.63
C VAL A 4 -15.15 -17.99 -12.90
N THR A 5 -14.94 -18.78 -11.86
CA THR A 5 -16.01 -19.17 -10.92
C THR A 5 -16.50 -17.95 -10.13
N LYS A 6 -17.65 -18.08 -9.45
CA LYS A 6 -18.13 -17.05 -8.51
C LYS A 6 -17.13 -16.75 -7.40
N ILE A 7 -16.42 -17.76 -6.86
CA ILE A 7 -15.46 -17.56 -5.77
C ILE A 7 -14.24 -16.75 -6.27
N GLU A 8 -13.68 -17.14 -7.41
CA GLU A 8 -12.59 -16.38 -8.06
C GLU A 8 -13.03 -14.94 -8.42
N ALA A 9 -14.29 -14.76 -8.85
CA ALA A 9 -14.85 -13.43 -9.12
C ALA A 9 -15.00 -12.57 -7.85
N ALA A 10 -15.57 -13.13 -6.78
CA ALA A 10 -15.71 -12.46 -5.47
C ALA A 10 -14.34 -12.07 -4.90
N ILE A 11 -13.37 -12.98 -4.95
CA ILE A 11 -11.97 -12.72 -4.61
C ILE A 11 -11.41 -11.56 -5.43
N ARG A 12 -11.55 -11.60 -6.77
CA ARG A 12 -10.93 -10.64 -7.69
C ARG A 12 -11.46 -9.22 -7.53
N ILE A 13 -12.74 -9.04 -7.21
CA ILE A 13 -13.31 -7.73 -6.87
C ILE A 13 -13.41 -7.46 -5.36
N GLY A 14 -12.94 -8.38 -4.51
CA GLY A 14 -12.77 -8.23 -3.06
C GLY A 14 -14.05 -8.17 -2.21
N ILE A 15 -15.20 -8.53 -2.78
CA ILE A 15 -16.48 -8.59 -2.05
C ILE A 15 -16.75 -10.00 -1.51
N GLY A 16 -17.64 -10.11 -0.52
CA GLY A 16 -18.15 -11.40 -0.06
C GLY A 16 -19.05 -12.08 -1.09
N MET A 17 -19.16 -13.40 -1.00
CA MET A 17 -19.95 -14.23 -1.91
C MET A 17 -21.42 -13.79 -1.94
N GLU A 18 -22.01 -13.46 -0.79
CA GLU A 18 -23.39 -12.99 -0.66
C GLU A 18 -23.66 -11.69 -1.46
N LEU A 19 -22.70 -10.76 -1.51
CA LEU A 19 -22.83 -9.54 -2.31
C LEU A 19 -22.62 -9.82 -3.81
N LEU A 20 -21.72 -10.74 -4.18
CA LEU A 20 -21.57 -11.16 -5.57
C LEU A 20 -22.84 -11.86 -6.09
N GLU A 21 -23.38 -12.81 -5.33
CA GLU A 21 -24.61 -13.52 -5.69
C GLU A 21 -25.78 -12.53 -5.80
N TYR A 22 -25.90 -11.57 -4.87
CA TYR A 22 -26.86 -10.47 -5.00
C TYR A 22 -26.68 -9.73 -6.33
N CYS A 23 -25.44 -9.34 -6.68
CA CYS A 23 -25.16 -8.62 -7.92
C CYS A 23 -25.47 -9.43 -9.20
N CYS A 24 -25.41 -10.77 -9.15
CA CYS A 24 -25.80 -11.64 -10.27
C CYS A 24 -27.31 -11.64 -10.54
N VAL A 25 -28.15 -11.33 -9.54
CA VAL A 25 -29.63 -11.43 -9.64
C VAL A 25 -30.37 -10.10 -9.42
N ARG A 26 -29.71 -9.08 -8.87
CA ARG A 26 -30.28 -7.76 -8.54
C ARG A 26 -29.26 -6.65 -8.77
N CYS A 27 -29.74 -5.54 -9.33
CA CYS A 27 -28.91 -4.34 -9.46
C CYS A 27 -28.71 -3.68 -8.08
N PRO A 28 -27.48 -3.44 -7.62
CA PRO A 28 -27.25 -2.75 -6.35
C PRO A 28 -27.51 -1.23 -6.45
N LYS A 29 -27.40 -0.64 -7.65
CA LYS A 29 -27.66 0.79 -7.87
C LYS A 29 -29.17 1.09 -7.93
N PRO A 30 -29.70 2.01 -7.09
CA PRO A 30 -31.12 2.36 -7.11
C PRO A 30 -31.59 2.83 -8.49
N LYS A 31 -32.81 2.40 -8.88
CA LYS A 31 -33.47 2.74 -10.17
C LYS A 31 -32.74 2.25 -11.43
N GLN A 32 -31.68 1.45 -11.31
CA GLN A 32 -30.98 0.85 -12.46
C GLN A 32 -31.23 -0.67 -12.51
N THR A 33 -30.85 -1.30 -13.62
CA THR A 33 -31.19 -2.70 -13.92
C THR A 33 -29.98 -3.58 -14.27
N ARG A 34 -28.74 -3.05 -14.28
CA ARG A 34 -27.56 -3.86 -14.58
C ARG A 34 -27.27 -4.84 -13.44
N VAL A 35 -27.24 -6.12 -13.79
CA VAL A 35 -26.73 -7.22 -12.98
C VAL A 35 -25.40 -7.69 -13.56
N LEU A 36 -24.60 -8.41 -12.77
CA LEU A 36 -23.40 -9.10 -13.24
C LEU A 36 -23.84 -10.32 -14.08
N ALA A 37 -23.46 -10.39 -15.35
CA ALA A 37 -23.90 -11.47 -16.22
C ALA A 37 -23.16 -12.79 -15.94
N VAL A 38 -23.88 -13.91 -16.05
CA VAL A 38 -23.40 -15.26 -15.74
C VAL A 38 -23.54 -16.15 -16.96
N VAL A 39 -22.47 -16.87 -17.28
CA VAL A 39 -22.39 -17.89 -18.34
C VAL A 39 -22.66 -19.27 -17.72
N ASN A 40 -23.73 -19.92 -18.16
CA ASN A 40 -24.03 -21.30 -17.76
C ASN A 40 -23.06 -22.26 -18.49
N THR A 41 -22.30 -23.07 -17.73
CA THR A 41 -21.35 -24.05 -18.28
C THR A 41 -21.58 -25.44 -17.70
N ALA A 42 -20.93 -26.46 -18.30
CA ALA A 42 -20.89 -27.81 -17.73
C ALA A 42 -20.14 -27.91 -16.38
N GLN A 43 -19.48 -26.83 -15.94
CA GLN A 43 -18.80 -26.73 -14.65
C GLN A 43 -19.61 -25.91 -13.62
N GLY A 44 -20.76 -25.37 -14.02
CA GLY A 44 -21.62 -24.49 -13.22
C GLY A 44 -21.74 -23.07 -13.79
N ASP A 45 -22.25 -22.17 -12.95
CA ASP A 45 -22.29 -20.73 -13.20
C ASP A 45 -20.87 -20.13 -13.21
N MET A 46 -20.42 -19.66 -14.36
CA MET A 46 -19.15 -18.94 -14.54
C MET A 46 -19.41 -17.48 -14.91
N ILE A 47 -18.44 -16.61 -14.73
CA ILE A 47 -18.49 -15.18 -15.11
C ILE A 47 -17.35 -14.92 -16.10
N ASP A 48 -17.61 -14.13 -17.15
CA ASP A 48 -16.56 -13.68 -18.07
C ASP A 48 -15.73 -12.57 -17.42
N GLU A 49 -14.40 -12.67 -17.50
CA GLU A 49 -13.49 -11.70 -16.87
C GLU A 49 -13.71 -10.26 -17.32
N LYS A 50 -14.11 -10.04 -18.59
CA LYS A 50 -14.36 -8.68 -19.10
C LYS A 50 -15.65 -8.12 -18.51
N GLU A 51 -16.73 -8.90 -18.45
CA GLU A 51 -17.96 -8.46 -17.80
C GLU A 51 -17.75 -8.22 -16.29
N LEU A 52 -16.94 -9.04 -15.61
CA LEU A 52 -16.59 -8.80 -14.22
C LEU A 52 -15.90 -7.44 -14.02
N ASN A 53 -14.92 -7.11 -14.88
CA ASN A 53 -14.23 -5.82 -14.83
C ASN A 53 -15.15 -4.65 -15.23
N ASP A 54 -15.97 -4.81 -16.28
CA ASP A 54 -16.94 -3.80 -16.72
C ASP A 54 -18.02 -3.55 -15.63
N PHE A 55 -18.42 -4.59 -14.90
CA PHE A 55 -19.35 -4.49 -13.76
C PHE A 55 -18.67 -3.86 -12.53
N HIS A 56 -17.40 -4.18 -12.27
CA HIS A 56 -16.62 -3.54 -11.20
C HIS A 56 -16.46 -2.04 -11.42
N THR A 57 -16.10 -1.61 -12.63
CA THR A 57 -16.07 -0.19 -13.04
C THR A 57 -17.46 0.45 -12.92
N TYR A 58 -18.51 -0.30 -13.29
CA TYR A 58 -19.89 0.15 -13.12
C TYR A 58 -20.26 0.39 -11.64
N LEU A 59 -19.86 -0.46 -10.69
CA LEU A 59 -20.08 -0.23 -9.25
C LEU A 59 -19.43 1.07 -8.76
N HIS A 60 -18.23 1.37 -9.26
CA HIS A 60 -17.42 2.53 -8.83
C HIS A 60 -17.74 3.85 -9.52
N SER A 61 -18.48 3.84 -10.63
CA SER A 61 -19.06 5.06 -11.20
C SER A 61 -20.08 5.71 -10.24
N PRO A 62 -20.43 7.00 -10.39
CA PRO A 62 -21.45 7.68 -9.59
C PRO A 62 -22.78 6.91 -9.46
N TRP A 63 -23.44 7.03 -8.31
CA TRP A 63 -24.71 6.36 -8.02
C TRP A 63 -25.90 7.34 -8.16
N PRO A 64 -27.08 6.87 -8.62
CA PRO A 64 -28.24 7.74 -8.81
C PRO A 64 -28.77 8.38 -7.51
N LEU A 65 -28.89 9.71 -7.51
CA LEU A 65 -29.49 10.46 -6.42
C LEU A 65 -30.99 10.14 -6.24
N PRO A 66 -31.52 10.21 -4.99
CA PRO A 66 -32.95 10.16 -4.73
C PRO A 66 -33.66 11.43 -5.23
N PRO A 67 -35.00 11.44 -5.40
CA PRO A 67 -35.73 12.65 -5.78
C PRO A 67 -35.79 13.75 -4.69
N LYS A 68 -35.30 13.44 -3.49
CA LYS A 68 -35.13 14.34 -2.35
C LYS A 68 -33.92 13.87 -1.54
N GLY A 69 -32.98 14.75 -1.24
CA GLY A 69 -31.76 14.47 -0.48
C GLY A 69 -30.51 14.30 -1.35
N ASP A 70 -29.37 14.69 -0.79
CA ASP A 70 -28.16 15.03 -1.55
C ASP A 70 -27.13 13.89 -1.58
N ARG A 71 -27.52 12.68 -1.14
CA ARG A 71 -26.67 11.48 -1.08
C ARG A 71 -27.39 10.27 -1.70
N PRO A 72 -26.70 9.43 -2.50
CA PRO A 72 -27.27 8.21 -3.06
C PRO A 72 -27.51 7.16 -1.96
N TYR A 73 -28.62 6.42 -2.05
CA TYR A 73 -28.93 5.36 -1.08
C TYR A 73 -27.90 4.23 -1.13
N LEU A 74 -27.39 3.85 0.04
CA LEU A 74 -26.49 2.72 0.25
C LEU A 74 -27.30 1.48 0.68
N PRO A 75 -27.36 0.40 -0.13
CA PRO A 75 -28.12 -0.80 0.21
C PRO A 75 -27.57 -1.54 1.41
N ASP A 76 -28.45 -2.13 2.22
CA ASP A 76 -28.05 -2.79 3.47
C ASP A 76 -27.21 -4.06 3.24
N ILE A 77 -27.34 -4.73 2.08
CA ILE A 77 -26.44 -5.83 1.67
C ILE A 77 -24.99 -5.35 1.44
N VAL A 78 -24.79 -4.11 0.97
CA VAL A 78 -23.45 -3.53 0.81
C VAL A 78 -22.90 -3.12 2.18
N LYS A 79 -23.73 -2.57 3.08
CA LYS A 79 -23.29 -2.27 4.46
C LYS A 79 -22.84 -3.54 5.19
N GLU A 80 -23.61 -4.62 5.03
CA GLU A 80 -23.31 -5.90 5.67
C GLU A 80 -22.03 -6.52 5.12
N ASP A 81 -21.80 -6.46 3.81
CA ASP A 81 -20.54 -6.87 3.21
C ASP A 81 -19.33 -6.10 3.80
N ILE A 82 -19.44 -4.79 3.98
CA ILE A 82 -18.37 -3.97 4.55
C ILE A 82 -18.17 -4.24 6.05
N ARG A 83 -19.22 -4.59 6.81
CA ARG A 83 -19.08 -5.12 8.18
C ARG A 83 -18.31 -6.43 8.19
N GLN A 84 -18.67 -7.37 7.32
CA GLN A 84 -18.02 -8.69 7.21
C GLN A 84 -16.55 -8.58 6.81
N GLU A 85 -16.21 -7.68 5.87
CA GLU A 85 -14.83 -7.39 5.49
C GLU A 85 -13.98 -6.95 6.70
N CYS A 86 -14.60 -6.20 7.61
CA CYS A 86 -13.97 -5.71 8.82
C CYS A 86 -14.09 -6.69 10.01
N HIS A 87 -14.68 -7.88 9.83
CA HIS A 87 -15.01 -8.87 10.87
C HIS A 87 -15.92 -8.29 11.98
N TYR A 88 -16.95 -7.53 11.58
CA TYR A 88 -17.88 -6.77 12.46
C TYR A 88 -17.19 -5.86 13.49
N SER A 89 -15.91 -5.53 13.26
CA SER A 89 -15.05 -4.76 14.15
C SER A 89 -14.54 -3.51 13.45
N CYS A 90 -14.37 -2.40 14.18
CA CYS A 90 -13.77 -1.18 13.65
C CYS A 90 -12.44 -1.47 12.94
N ALA A 91 -12.30 -1.04 11.68
CA ALA A 91 -11.15 -1.38 10.85
C ALA A 91 -9.80 -0.95 11.44
N ILE A 92 -9.81 0.10 12.28
CA ILE A 92 -8.62 0.69 12.90
C ILE A 92 -8.28 0.08 14.26
N CYS A 93 -9.27 -0.21 15.12
CA CYS A 93 -9.02 -0.58 16.53
C CYS A 93 -9.67 -1.89 17.00
N GLY A 94 -10.37 -2.63 16.13
CA GLY A 94 -11.00 -3.91 16.48
C GLY A 94 -12.18 -3.83 17.47
N HIS A 95 -12.61 -2.63 17.88
CA HIS A 95 -13.78 -2.48 18.73
C HIS A 95 -15.07 -2.85 17.96
N MET A 96 -15.89 -3.74 18.53
CA MET A 96 -17.02 -4.39 17.85
C MET A 96 -18.33 -3.60 17.95
N ASP A 97 -18.48 -2.74 18.96
CA ASP A 97 -19.76 -2.09 19.26
C ASP A 97 -20.03 -0.84 18.41
N ASN A 98 -21.30 -0.68 18.02
CA ASN A 98 -21.92 0.53 17.46
C ASN A 98 -21.21 1.13 16.22
N GLY A 99 -20.52 0.33 15.42
CA GLY A 99 -19.85 0.82 14.22
C GLY A 99 -20.80 1.22 13.09
N GLU A 100 -20.33 2.14 12.24
CA GLU A 100 -21.02 2.63 11.06
C GLU A 100 -20.13 2.50 9.81
N VAL A 101 -20.74 2.55 8.62
CA VAL A 101 -20.02 2.41 7.34
C VAL A 101 -19.71 3.81 6.80
N ALA A 102 -18.43 4.19 6.90
CA ALA A 102 -17.89 5.43 6.37
C ALA A 102 -17.59 5.30 4.87
N HIS A 103 -17.67 6.43 4.17
CA HIS A 103 -17.06 6.60 2.85
C HIS A 103 -15.59 6.97 3.00
N ILE A 104 -14.71 6.40 2.17
CA ILE A 104 -13.28 6.74 2.17
C ILE A 104 -13.09 8.10 1.49
N LYS A 105 -13.42 8.20 0.18
CA LYS A 105 -13.57 9.48 -0.50
C LYS A 105 -15.00 9.98 -0.33
N PRO A 106 -15.23 11.23 0.09
CA PRO A 106 -16.56 11.69 0.47
C PRO A 106 -17.61 11.47 -0.62
N VAL A 107 -18.80 11.03 -0.19
CA VAL A 107 -19.91 10.76 -1.11
C VAL A 107 -20.46 12.03 -1.77
N ALA A 108 -20.18 13.20 -1.19
CA ALA A 108 -20.54 14.49 -1.78
C ALA A 108 -19.78 14.75 -3.10
N ASP A 109 -18.49 14.38 -3.14
CA ASP A 109 -17.60 14.66 -4.28
C ASP A 109 -17.67 13.55 -5.34
N THR A 110 -17.88 12.31 -4.89
CA THR A 110 -17.78 11.11 -5.74
C THR A 110 -19.13 10.49 -6.13
N LEU A 111 -20.18 10.71 -5.32
CA LEU A 111 -21.43 9.94 -5.35
C LEU A 111 -21.23 8.41 -5.38
N ASN A 112 -20.11 7.91 -4.86
CA ASN A 112 -19.67 6.52 -5.04
C ASN A 112 -19.94 5.66 -3.79
N ASN A 113 -20.96 4.80 -3.88
CA ASN A 113 -21.26 3.74 -2.88
C ASN A 113 -20.69 2.36 -3.30
N GLY A 114 -19.71 2.31 -4.21
CA GLY A 114 -18.99 1.09 -4.57
C GLY A 114 -18.17 0.54 -3.38
N PRO A 115 -18.07 -0.79 -3.20
CA PRO A 115 -17.45 -1.40 -2.01
C PRO A 115 -16.03 -0.94 -1.70
N ASP A 116 -15.21 -0.57 -2.70
CA ASP A 116 -13.83 -0.13 -2.47
C ASP A 116 -13.78 1.25 -1.79
N ASN A 117 -14.83 2.06 -1.94
CA ASN A 117 -14.96 3.38 -1.33
C ASN A 117 -15.59 3.36 0.08
N LEU A 118 -15.76 2.18 0.70
CA LEU A 118 -16.48 2.00 1.96
C LEU A 118 -15.66 1.22 2.99
N ILE A 119 -15.76 1.61 4.26
CA ILE A 119 -15.06 0.98 5.39
C ILE A 119 -15.93 1.01 6.67
N TYR A 120 -15.77 0.05 7.57
CA TYR A 120 -16.52 0.00 8.84
C TYR A 120 -15.69 0.55 10.02
N LEU A 121 -16.18 1.58 10.71
CA LEU A 121 -15.50 2.28 11.80
C LEU A 121 -16.40 2.39 13.03
N CYS A 122 -15.84 2.29 14.24
CA CYS A 122 -16.55 2.66 15.46
C CYS A 122 -16.75 4.18 15.54
N PRO A 123 -17.74 4.70 16.29
CA PRO A 123 -18.11 6.12 16.26
C PRO A 123 -16.95 7.08 16.55
N ASN A 124 -16.03 6.68 17.44
CA ASN A 124 -14.83 7.45 17.76
C ASN A 124 -13.88 7.64 16.55
N HIS A 125 -13.73 6.63 15.70
CA HIS A 125 -12.86 6.70 14.52
C HIS A 125 -13.59 7.22 13.28
N HIS A 126 -14.90 7.00 13.17
CA HIS A 126 -15.75 7.66 12.18
C HIS A 126 -15.74 9.18 12.38
N THR A 127 -16.01 9.64 13.61
CA THR A 127 -16.04 11.08 13.96
C THR A 127 -14.67 11.75 13.78
N LYS A 128 -13.57 11.08 14.15
CA LYS A 128 -12.20 11.56 13.93
C LYS A 128 -11.81 11.71 12.45
N TYR A 129 -12.50 10.98 11.56
CA TYR A 129 -12.26 11.00 10.13
C TYR A 129 -13.13 12.07 9.44
N ASP A 130 -14.42 12.17 9.80
CA ASP A 130 -15.33 13.20 9.29
C ASP A 130 -14.92 14.63 9.69
N LEU A 131 -14.39 14.83 10.91
CA LEU A 131 -14.08 16.14 11.49
C LEU A 131 -12.61 16.56 11.26
N GLY A 132 -12.16 16.58 10.01
CA GLY A 132 -10.79 16.99 9.65
C GLY A 132 -10.39 18.36 10.21
N TYR A 133 -9.13 18.45 10.68
CA TYR A 133 -8.46 19.61 11.31
C TYR A 133 -8.79 19.96 12.78
N ALA A 134 -8.15 19.27 13.73
CA ALA A 134 -7.35 19.83 14.86
C ALA A 134 -7.17 18.81 16.03
N PRO A 135 -6.01 18.78 16.70
CA PRO A 135 -4.68 18.50 16.16
C PRO A 135 -4.14 17.12 16.62
N ALA A 136 -3.03 16.66 16.03
CA ALA A 136 -2.13 15.60 16.50
C ALA A 136 -2.67 14.15 16.75
N ALA A 137 -3.97 13.89 16.69
CA ALA A 137 -4.54 12.56 16.99
C ALA A 137 -5.60 12.07 15.96
N ASN A 138 -5.55 12.60 14.74
CA ASN A 138 -6.51 12.28 13.66
C ASN A 138 -6.00 11.17 12.76
N ILE A 139 -6.91 10.53 12.02
CA ILE A 139 -6.62 9.46 11.05
C ILE A 139 -6.76 10.04 9.65
N THR A 140 -5.78 9.79 8.79
CA THR A 140 -5.73 10.27 7.40
C THR A 140 -6.49 9.38 6.42
N GLU A 141 -6.83 9.90 5.23
CA GLU A 141 -7.36 9.07 4.13
C GLU A 141 -6.39 7.93 3.79
N GLN A 142 -5.08 8.17 3.85
CA GLN A 142 -4.06 7.16 3.58
C GLN A 142 -4.10 6.00 4.58
N GLU A 143 -4.27 6.29 5.88
CA GLU A 143 -4.44 5.25 6.91
C GLU A 143 -5.77 4.51 6.77
N ILE A 144 -6.86 5.20 6.40
CA ILE A 144 -8.14 4.56 6.08
C ILE A 144 -8.02 3.65 4.85
N MET A 145 -7.34 4.09 3.79
CA MET A 145 -7.07 3.27 2.60
C MET A 145 -6.17 2.08 2.93
N ALA A 146 -5.17 2.25 3.79
CA ALA A 146 -4.33 1.15 4.27
C ALA A 146 -5.12 0.14 5.10
N ALA A 147 -5.98 0.59 6.02
CA ALA A 147 -6.86 -0.26 6.80
C ALA A 147 -7.87 -1.01 5.92
N LYS A 148 -8.48 -0.32 4.94
CA LYS A 148 -9.34 -0.92 3.91
C LYS A 148 -8.61 -2.01 3.14
N LEU A 149 -7.40 -1.72 2.65
CA LEU A 149 -6.58 -2.70 1.93
C LEU A 149 -6.20 -3.89 2.82
N MET A 150 -5.85 -3.66 4.09
CA MET A 150 -5.55 -4.74 5.04
C MET A 150 -6.77 -5.63 5.31
N LYS A 151 -7.97 -5.05 5.49
CA LYS A 151 -9.22 -5.80 5.71
C LYS A 151 -9.66 -6.54 4.44
N ARG A 152 -9.67 -5.88 3.27
CA ARG A 152 -9.93 -6.51 1.96
C ARG A 152 -8.95 -7.64 1.67
N ASN A 153 -7.64 -7.45 1.93
CA ASN A 153 -6.64 -8.51 1.78
C ASN A 153 -6.83 -9.61 2.82
N SER A 154 -7.30 -9.32 4.03
CA SER A 154 -7.63 -10.32 5.04
C SER A 154 -8.84 -11.16 4.62
N ARG A 155 -9.92 -10.53 4.16
CA ARG A 155 -11.05 -11.20 3.51
C ARG A 155 -10.58 -12.01 2.30
N GLN A 156 -9.76 -11.47 1.41
CA GLN A 156 -9.29 -12.20 0.24
C GLN A 156 -8.39 -13.38 0.63
N ARG A 157 -7.53 -13.26 1.65
CA ARG A 157 -6.80 -14.41 2.23
C ARG A 157 -7.74 -15.41 2.88
N MET A 158 -8.82 -14.96 3.52
CA MET A 158 -9.82 -15.80 4.16
C MET A 158 -10.63 -16.54 3.09
N MET A 159 -11.21 -15.86 2.11
CA MET A 159 -11.84 -16.44 0.90
C MET A 159 -10.86 -17.21 0.00
N LYS A 160 -9.54 -17.06 0.21
CA LYS A 160 -8.50 -17.92 -0.35
C LYS A 160 -8.15 -19.08 0.56
N HIS A 161 -8.24 -19.02 1.89
CA HIS A 161 -8.16 -20.24 2.71
C HIS A 161 -9.46 -21.05 2.68
N GLU A 162 -10.58 -20.37 2.49
CA GLU A 162 -11.84 -20.78 1.88
C GLU A 162 -11.82 -20.72 0.35
N GLY A 163 -10.61 -20.69 -0.19
CA GLY A 163 -10.18 -20.94 -1.57
C GLY A 163 -9.08 -22.01 -1.63
N ASN A 164 -8.78 -22.76 -0.51
CA ASN A 164 -7.60 -23.66 -0.32
C ASN A 164 -7.76 -25.13 0.20
N VAL A 165 -8.91 -25.58 0.74
CA VAL A 165 -9.25 -26.98 1.10
C VAL A 165 -10.13 -27.77 0.10
N THR A 166 -11.34 -27.34 -0.27
CA THR A 166 -12.29 -28.01 -1.18
C THR A 166 -11.94 -28.20 -2.70
N LYS A 167 -10.91 -27.59 -3.32
CA LYS A 167 -10.30 -28.05 -4.62
C LYS A 167 -9.48 -29.33 -4.32
N VAL A 168 -8.87 -29.48 -3.13
CA VAL A 168 -8.26 -30.75 -2.71
C VAL A 168 -9.35 -31.82 -2.51
N TYR A 169 -10.43 -31.49 -1.79
CA TYR A 169 -11.61 -32.37 -1.76
C TYR A 169 -12.15 -32.60 -3.20
N ARG A 170 -12.19 -31.58 -4.08
CA ARG A 170 -12.66 -31.71 -5.49
C ARG A 170 -11.92 -32.79 -6.24
N VAL A 171 -10.59 -32.81 -6.15
CA VAL A 171 -9.77 -33.82 -6.82
C VAL A 171 -10.10 -35.20 -6.28
N LEU A 172 -9.99 -35.42 -4.96
CA LEU A 172 -10.28 -36.70 -4.29
C LEU A 172 -11.66 -37.25 -4.67
N LEU A 173 -12.67 -36.39 -4.57
CA LEU A 173 -14.07 -36.73 -4.75
C LEU A 173 -14.45 -36.93 -6.23
N SER A 174 -13.78 -36.23 -7.16
CA SER A 174 -13.88 -36.52 -8.60
C SER A 174 -13.23 -37.86 -8.97
N SER A 175 -12.14 -38.24 -8.29
CA SER A 175 -11.46 -39.52 -8.51
C SER A 175 -12.32 -40.69 -8.03
N ILE A 176 -12.93 -40.59 -6.84
CA ILE A 176 -13.88 -41.61 -6.35
C ILE A 176 -15.04 -41.81 -7.33
N ALA A 177 -15.60 -40.73 -7.90
CA ALA A 177 -16.64 -40.82 -8.93
C ALA A 177 -16.17 -41.54 -10.21
N LYS A 178 -15.01 -41.16 -10.77
CA LYS A 178 -14.42 -41.79 -11.97
C LYS A 178 -14.06 -43.26 -11.76
N ILE A 179 -13.61 -43.64 -10.56
CA ILE A 179 -13.33 -45.03 -10.22
C ILE A 179 -14.65 -45.82 -10.13
N LYS A 180 -15.70 -45.24 -9.51
CA LYS A 180 -17.03 -45.85 -9.44
C LYS A 180 -17.61 -46.14 -10.83
N GLU A 181 -17.50 -45.20 -11.77
CA GLU A 181 -17.90 -45.38 -13.18
C GLU A 181 -17.10 -46.52 -13.84
N LYS A 182 -15.77 -46.49 -13.76
CA LYS A 182 -14.90 -47.52 -14.36
C LYS A 182 -15.18 -48.94 -13.86
N ILE A 183 -15.62 -49.12 -12.60
CA ILE A 183 -15.93 -50.45 -12.07
C ILE A 183 -17.22 -51.05 -12.68
N GLU A 184 -18.15 -50.23 -13.18
CA GLU A 184 -19.41 -50.71 -13.77
C GLU A 184 -19.20 -51.40 -15.13
N ASP A 185 -18.16 -51.01 -15.89
CA ASP A 185 -17.85 -51.54 -17.23
C ASP A 185 -16.77 -52.65 -17.25
N LEU A 186 -16.15 -53.01 -16.12
CA LEU A 186 -14.96 -53.89 -16.11
C LEU A 186 -15.27 -55.40 -16.16
N PRO A 187 -14.77 -56.15 -17.16
CA PRO A 187 -15.09 -57.58 -17.32
C PRO A 187 -14.27 -58.52 -16.41
N SER A 188 -13.28 -58.01 -15.68
CA SER A 188 -12.34 -58.83 -14.89
C SER A 188 -12.45 -58.54 -13.40
N LYS A 189 -12.74 -59.58 -12.61
CA LYS A 189 -12.79 -59.51 -11.13
C LYS A 189 -11.50 -58.96 -10.52
N ASN A 190 -10.34 -59.26 -11.10
CA ASN A 190 -9.06 -58.78 -10.60
C ASN A 190 -8.88 -57.28 -10.84
N LEU A 191 -9.36 -56.76 -11.99
CA LEU A 191 -9.34 -55.31 -12.26
C LEU A 191 -10.33 -54.57 -11.35
N VAL A 192 -11.53 -55.13 -11.14
CA VAL A 192 -12.49 -54.61 -10.14
C VAL A 192 -11.86 -54.53 -8.76
N SER A 193 -11.18 -55.60 -8.31
CA SER A 193 -10.49 -55.63 -7.02
C SER A 193 -9.40 -54.55 -6.88
N ILE A 194 -8.65 -54.25 -7.94
CA ILE A 194 -7.60 -53.21 -7.92
C ILE A 194 -8.23 -51.82 -7.76
N TYR A 195 -9.27 -51.51 -8.53
CA TYR A 195 -9.99 -50.23 -8.42
C TYR A 195 -10.75 -50.09 -7.09
N GLU A 196 -11.22 -51.19 -6.50
CA GLU A 196 -11.79 -51.21 -5.15
C GLU A 196 -10.74 -50.92 -4.06
N THR A 197 -9.52 -51.44 -4.17
CA THR A 197 -8.41 -51.09 -3.27
C THR A 197 -8.06 -49.60 -3.36
N GLU A 198 -7.93 -49.05 -4.57
CA GLU A 198 -7.64 -47.62 -4.77
C GLU A 198 -8.73 -46.72 -4.18
N ALA A 199 -10.00 -47.07 -4.39
CA ALA A 199 -11.13 -46.34 -3.82
C ALA A 199 -11.14 -46.36 -2.28
N ASN A 200 -10.82 -47.50 -1.64
CA ASN A 200 -10.68 -47.60 -0.19
C ASN A 200 -9.62 -46.62 0.34
N THR A 201 -8.44 -46.58 -0.29
CA THR A 201 -7.35 -45.65 0.08
C THR A 201 -7.81 -44.18 0.02
N LEU A 202 -8.46 -43.78 -1.08
CA LEU A 202 -8.96 -42.41 -1.25
C LEU A 202 -10.08 -42.04 -0.28
N MET A 203 -10.96 -42.98 0.10
CA MET A 203 -12.01 -42.74 1.10
C MET A 203 -11.46 -42.71 2.54
N GLY A 204 -10.39 -43.45 2.83
CA GLY A 204 -9.68 -43.38 4.12
C GLY A 204 -9.06 -42.00 4.34
N LEU A 205 -8.29 -41.51 3.36
CA LEU A 205 -7.71 -40.16 3.35
C LEU A 205 -8.78 -39.07 3.57
N LEU A 206 -9.94 -39.20 2.91
CA LEU A 206 -11.04 -38.25 3.06
C LEU A 206 -11.64 -38.23 4.48
N SER A 207 -11.71 -39.38 5.18
CA SER A 207 -12.19 -39.45 6.56
C SER A 207 -11.19 -38.77 7.52
N GLU A 208 -9.90 -39.09 7.38
CA GLU A 208 -8.84 -38.51 8.23
C GLU A 208 -8.79 -36.97 8.10
N MET A 209 -8.81 -36.44 6.88
CA MET A 209 -8.88 -34.99 6.64
C MET A 209 -10.16 -34.35 7.21
N THR A 210 -11.27 -35.08 7.21
CA THR A 210 -12.57 -34.60 7.75
C THR A 210 -12.58 -34.58 9.28
N GLU A 211 -11.89 -35.54 9.93
CA GLU A 211 -11.75 -35.61 11.39
C GLU A 211 -10.77 -34.54 11.91
N GLN A 212 -9.62 -34.37 11.24
CA GLN A 212 -8.67 -33.29 11.57
C GLN A 212 -9.33 -31.90 11.41
N ALA A 213 -10.05 -31.66 10.30
CA ALA A 213 -10.76 -30.41 10.07
C ALA A 213 -11.81 -30.11 11.16
N GLN A 214 -12.52 -31.13 11.65
CA GLN A 214 -13.44 -30.99 12.79
C GLN A 214 -12.70 -30.65 14.09
N GLU A 215 -11.56 -31.29 14.38
CA GLU A 215 -10.83 -31.04 15.63
C GLU A 215 -10.27 -29.61 15.66
N TYR A 216 -9.73 -29.09 14.56
CA TYR A 216 -9.30 -27.70 14.45
C TYR A 216 -10.49 -26.73 14.50
N ALA A 217 -11.56 -26.98 13.74
CA ALA A 217 -12.76 -26.14 13.75
C ALA A 217 -13.48 -26.11 15.12
N SER A 218 -13.28 -27.10 15.98
CA SER A 218 -13.81 -27.12 17.36
C SER A 218 -13.09 -26.20 18.33
N LYS A 219 -11.90 -25.68 17.97
CA LYS A 219 -11.03 -24.86 18.82
C LYS A 219 -11.11 -23.36 18.50
N ASP A 220 -11.39 -23.00 17.25
CA ASP A 220 -11.54 -21.60 16.82
C ASP A 220 -13.02 -21.20 16.69
N LEU A 221 -13.42 -20.20 17.49
CA LEU A 221 -14.74 -19.58 17.46
C LEU A 221 -14.96 -18.70 16.22
N GLU A 222 -16.23 -18.45 15.92
CA GLU A 222 -16.77 -17.73 14.76
C GLU A 222 -16.57 -18.44 13.40
N VAL A 223 -17.47 -18.13 12.45
CA VAL A 223 -17.90 -19.09 11.42
C VAL A 223 -17.87 -18.50 10.02
N ASP A 224 -17.09 -19.16 9.17
CA ASP A 224 -16.78 -18.80 7.80
C ASP A 224 -17.61 -19.66 6.80
N VAL A 225 -17.59 -19.41 5.49
CA VAL A 225 -18.55 -19.98 4.51
C VAL A 225 -18.22 -21.41 4.09
N ALA A 226 -16.99 -21.71 3.70
CA ALA A 226 -16.48 -23.08 3.52
C ALA A 226 -16.38 -23.83 4.87
N LYS A 227 -16.11 -23.14 6.00
CA LYS A 227 -16.24 -23.69 7.36
C LYS A 227 -17.69 -24.13 7.61
N LYS A 228 -18.70 -23.38 7.15
CA LYS A 228 -20.11 -23.79 7.07
C LYS A 228 -20.32 -25.01 6.17
N VAL A 229 -19.83 -25.01 4.93
CA VAL A 229 -20.00 -26.14 3.98
C VAL A 229 -19.40 -27.42 4.54
N LEU A 230 -18.17 -27.37 5.06
CA LEU A 230 -17.50 -28.49 5.68
C LEU A 230 -18.25 -28.97 6.94
N ILE A 231 -18.66 -28.08 7.84
CA ILE A 231 -19.43 -28.46 9.04
C ILE A 231 -20.81 -29.03 8.69
N GLU A 232 -21.49 -28.53 7.65
CA GLU A 232 -22.81 -29.02 7.23
C GLU A 232 -22.73 -30.41 6.56
N LYS A 233 -21.67 -30.69 5.78
CA LYS A 233 -21.50 -31.99 5.11
C LYS A 233 -20.69 -33.00 5.92
N ALA A 234 -19.88 -32.58 6.89
CA ALA A 234 -19.08 -33.47 7.75
C ALA A 234 -19.88 -34.62 8.39
N PRO A 235 -21.09 -34.41 8.96
CA PRO A 235 -21.92 -35.50 9.49
C PRO A 235 -22.37 -36.50 8.42
N ALA A 236 -22.53 -36.07 7.16
CA ALA A 236 -22.88 -36.95 6.05
C ALA A 236 -21.65 -37.72 5.52
N ILE A 237 -20.48 -37.08 5.49
CA ILE A 237 -19.20 -37.72 5.16
C ILE A 237 -18.89 -38.80 6.20
N ALA A 238 -18.78 -38.42 7.48
CA ALA A 238 -18.46 -39.31 8.59
C ALA A 238 -19.45 -40.48 8.70
N LYS A 239 -20.74 -40.27 8.44
CA LYS A 239 -21.75 -41.35 8.42
C LYS A 239 -21.56 -42.35 7.28
N ALA A 240 -21.04 -41.92 6.12
CA ALA A 240 -20.80 -42.79 4.98
C ALA A 240 -19.43 -43.49 5.03
N THR A 241 -18.41 -42.87 5.66
CA THR A 241 -17.12 -43.52 5.97
C THR A 241 -17.17 -44.40 7.22
N LEU A 242 -18.16 -44.23 8.10
CA LEU A 242 -18.25 -44.95 9.37
C LEU A 242 -18.14 -46.47 9.21
N GLY A 243 -17.21 -47.06 9.97
CA GLY A 243 -17.00 -48.50 10.04
C GLY A 243 -16.26 -49.11 8.85
N LEU A 244 -15.74 -48.31 7.91
CA LEU A 244 -14.87 -48.80 6.83
C LEU A 244 -13.75 -49.68 7.40
N GLN A 245 -13.51 -50.84 6.79
CA GLN A 245 -12.36 -51.70 7.09
C GLN A 245 -11.43 -51.79 5.88
N PRO A 246 -10.08 -51.83 6.05
CA PRO A 246 -9.13 -51.87 4.92
C PRO A 246 -9.29 -53.03 3.93
N ASN A 247 -10.12 -54.02 4.28
CA ASN A 247 -10.36 -55.24 3.52
C ASN A 247 -11.80 -55.34 2.94
N GLU A 248 -12.64 -54.30 3.09
CA GLU A 248 -13.97 -54.26 2.47
C GLU A 248 -13.85 -54.31 0.94
N SER A 249 -14.64 -55.16 0.28
CA SER A 249 -14.63 -55.34 -1.17
C SER A 249 -16.01 -55.76 -1.69
N GLY A 250 -16.25 -55.59 -2.99
CA GLY A 250 -17.50 -55.94 -3.63
C GLY A 250 -18.64 -54.93 -3.43
N LYS A 251 -19.86 -55.44 -3.22
CA LYS A 251 -21.10 -54.65 -3.42
C LYS A 251 -21.30 -53.54 -2.38
N GLU A 252 -20.99 -53.79 -1.11
CA GLU A 252 -21.06 -52.78 -0.03
C GLU A 252 -20.17 -51.57 -0.36
N LEU A 253 -18.91 -51.85 -0.70
CA LEU A 253 -17.91 -50.83 -1.01
C LEU A 253 -18.38 -49.92 -2.16
N ARG A 254 -18.82 -50.50 -3.28
CA ARG A 254 -19.31 -49.74 -4.44
C ARG A 254 -20.57 -48.91 -4.12
N SER A 255 -21.39 -49.35 -3.16
CA SER A 255 -22.51 -48.56 -2.64
C SER A 255 -22.02 -47.33 -1.85
N ARG A 256 -21.05 -47.52 -0.93
CA ARG A 256 -20.40 -46.41 -0.20
C ARG A 256 -19.70 -45.43 -1.15
N MET A 257 -18.95 -45.94 -2.12
CA MET A 257 -18.31 -45.13 -3.17
C MET A 257 -19.34 -44.32 -3.97
N THR A 258 -20.53 -44.85 -4.22
CA THR A 258 -21.60 -44.11 -4.91
C THR A 258 -22.15 -42.96 -4.05
N GLN A 259 -22.28 -43.16 -2.74
CA GLN A 259 -22.68 -42.08 -1.80
C GLN A 259 -21.56 -41.04 -1.64
N MET A 260 -20.30 -41.47 -1.52
CA MET A 260 -19.13 -40.60 -1.55
C MET A 260 -19.04 -39.80 -2.85
N ALA A 261 -19.25 -40.43 -4.01
CA ALA A 261 -19.31 -39.81 -5.35
C ALA A 261 -20.52 -38.87 -5.57
N GLU A 262 -21.43 -38.77 -4.61
CA GLU A 262 -22.62 -37.91 -4.66
C GLU A 262 -22.64 -36.84 -3.56
N ILE A 263 -21.98 -37.09 -2.42
CA ILE A 263 -21.51 -36.02 -1.51
C ILE A 263 -20.39 -35.23 -2.20
N ALA A 264 -19.55 -35.94 -2.97
CA ALA A 264 -18.46 -35.45 -3.80
C ALA A 264 -18.73 -34.11 -4.44
N LYS A 265 -19.70 -34.10 -5.37
CA LYS A 265 -20.06 -32.99 -6.27
C LYS A 265 -20.50 -31.72 -5.53
N LYS A 266 -20.73 -31.81 -4.21
CA LYS A 266 -21.18 -30.72 -3.33
C LYS A 266 -20.04 -30.16 -2.46
N VAL A 267 -18.89 -30.85 -2.44
CA VAL A 267 -17.63 -30.49 -1.78
C VAL A 267 -16.53 -30.56 -2.87
N LEU A 268 -16.85 -30.02 -4.05
CA LEU A 268 -16.09 -30.14 -5.32
C LEU A 268 -15.83 -28.78 -6.00
N ILE A 269 -16.30 -27.68 -5.42
CA ILE A 269 -16.67 -26.47 -6.15
C ILE A 269 -15.57 -25.38 -6.07
N ASP A 270 -14.58 -25.47 -5.17
CA ASP A 270 -14.24 -24.24 -4.46
C ASP A 270 -12.76 -23.89 -4.00
N LEU A 271 -11.72 -24.77 -3.84
CA LEU A 271 -10.54 -24.43 -2.95
C LEU A 271 -9.05 -25.12 -2.96
N ASP A 272 -7.87 -24.58 -3.45
CA ASP A 272 -6.41 -25.02 -3.21
C ASP A 272 -5.31 -23.95 -3.63
N GLU A 273 -4.41 -23.43 -2.72
CA GLU A 273 -3.33 -22.37 -2.88
C GLU A 273 -2.33 -22.18 -1.65
N ALA A 274 -1.29 -21.30 -1.77
CA ALA A 274 -0.28 -20.78 -0.80
C ALA A 274 0.47 -19.50 -1.31
N GLU A 275 1.17 -18.69 -0.48
CA GLU A 275 1.66 -17.33 -0.87
C GLU A 275 2.59 -17.30 -2.11
N CYS A 276 2.41 -16.28 -2.96
CA CYS A 276 3.19 -16.11 -4.19
C CYS A 276 4.61 -15.57 -3.90
N PRO A 277 5.67 -16.29 -4.32
CA PRO A 277 7.06 -15.89 -4.03
C PRO A 277 7.45 -14.57 -4.73
N ARG A 278 7.13 -14.38 -6.02
CA ARG A 278 7.54 -13.19 -6.80
C ARG A 278 7.13 -11.86 -6.19
N CYS A 279 5.91 -11.78 -5.66
CA CYS A 279 5.38 -10.54 -5.07
C CYS A 279 5.33 -10.56 -3.54
N GLY A 280 5.84 -11.60 -2.87
CA GLY A 280 5.76 -11.76 -1.40
C GLY A 280 4.35 -11.55 -0.86
N GLY A 281 3.38 -12.33 -1.35
CA GLY A 281 1.98 -12.24 -0.91
C GLY A 281 1.20 -10.99 -1.35
N ARG A 282 1.82 -9.98 -1.98
CA ARG A 282 1.15 -8.70 -2.34
C ARG A 282 0.16 -8.79 -3.49
N GLY A 283 0.30 -9.78 -4.37
CA GLY A 283 -0.46 -9.90 -5.64
C GLY A 283 -0.01 -8.96 -6.75
N VAL A 284 0.69 -7.88 -6.40
CA VAL A 284 1.09 -6.80 -7.32
C VAL A 284 2.59 -6.48 -7.27
N THR A 285 3.07 -5.90 -8.36
CA THR A 285 4.45 -5.45 -8.63
C THR A 285 4.42 -4.03 -9.23
N GLY A 286 5.56 -3.33 -9.20
CA GLY A 286 5.66 -1.95 -9.71
C GLY A 286 5.03 -0.88 -8.80
N VAL A 287 5.26 0.39 -9.14
CA VAL A 287 4.67 1.57 -8.47
C VAL A 287 3.18 1.70 -8.82
N VAL A 288 2.81 1.42 -10.08
CA VAL A 288 1.40 1.42 -10.54
C VAL A 288 0.59 0.19 -10.09
N LYS A 289 1.23 -0.77 -9.41
CA LYS A 289 0.62 -1.98 -8.84
C LYS A 289 0.02 -2.91 -9.90
N ASP A 290 0.77 -3.15 -10.98
CA ASP A 290 0.46 -4.19 -11.96
C ASP A 290 0.29 -5.54 -11.28
N TYR A 291 -0.57 -6.39 -11.83
CA TYR A 291 -0.70 -7.76 -11.36
C TYR A 291 0.59 -8.52 -11.61
N CYS A 292 1.20 -9.04 -10.54
CA CYS A 292 2.40 -9.87 -10.59
C CYS A 292 2.21 -10.99 -11.62
N ALA A 293 2.99 -11.03 -12.71
CA ALA A 293 2.75 -11.96 -13.82
C ALA A 293 2.76 -13.45 -13.43
N TYR A 294 3.33 -13.80 -12.28
CA TYR A 294 3.27 -15.16 -11.74
C TYR A 294 1.87 -15.50 -11.20
N CYS A 295 1.44 -14.88 -10.08
CA CYS A 295 0.13 -15.16 -9.47
C CYS A 295 -1.05 -14.41 -10.09
N LYS A 296 -0.80 -13.44 -10.99
CA LYS A 296 -1.81 -12.68 -11.75
C LYS A 296 -2.84 -12.00 -10.85
N GLY A 297 -2.36 -11.35 -9.78
CA GLY A 297 -3.19 -10.71 -8.76
C GLY A 297 -3.73 -11.65 -7.68
N SER A 298 -3.53 -12.96 -7.80
CA SER A 298 -4.06 -13.94 -6.84
C SER A 298 -3.40 -13.88 -5.47
N CYS A 299 -2.28 -13.15 -5.30
CA CYS A 299 -1.45 -13.08 -4.07
C CYS A 299 -0.83 -14.43 -3.62
N PHE A 300 -1.45 -15.54 -4.00
CA PHE A 300 -1.19 -16.93 -3.70
C PHE A 300 -1.19 -17.70 -5.03
N VAL A 301 -0.51 -18.84 -5.08
CA VAL A 301 -0.43 -19.82 -6.17
C VAL A 301 -0.54 -21.22 -5.53
N THR A 302 -0.68 -22.33 -6.26
CA THR A 302 -0.59 -23.65 -5.60
C THR A 302 0.78 -23.82 -4.93
N LYS A 303 0.87 -24.63 -3.85
CA LYS A 303 2.16 -24.87 -3.17
C LYS A 303 3.24 -25.37 -4.14
N LYS A 304 2.84 -26.18 -5.12
CA LYS A 304 3.68 -26.64 -6.23
C LYS A 304 4.24 -25.47 -7.05
N GLU A 305 3.41 -24.52 -7.46
CA GLU A 305 3.87 -23.30 -8.16
C GLU A 305 4.76 -22.41 -7.24
N ALA A 306 4.52 -22.36 -5.93
CA ALA A 306 5.41 -21.64 -5.02
C ALA A 306 6.80 -22.30 -4.88
N GLU A 307 6.87 -23.63 -4.97
CA GLU A 307 8.10 -24.44 -4.89
C GLU A 307 8.86 -24.52 -6.24
N GLU A 308 8.14 -24.50 -7.37
CA GLU A 308 8.68 -24.54 -8.73
C GLU A 308 8.94 -23.13 -9.33
N TYR A 309 8.87 -22.07 -8.52
CA TYR A 309 9.06 -20.70 -8.99
C TYR A 309 10.52 -20.40 -9.38
N ASP A 310 10.74 -20.15 -10.68
CA ASP A 310 11.98 -19.60 -11.21
C ASP A 310 11.73 -18.15 -11.72
N PRO A 311 12.46 -17.13 -11.22
CA PRO A 311 12.41 -15.79 -11.80
C PRO A 311 12.92 -15.74 -13.26
N GLU A 312 13.82 -16.64 -13.67
CA GLU A 312 14.37 -16.67 -15.03
C GLU A 312 13.38 -17.24 -16.07
N GLU A 313 12.29 -17.89 -15.67
CA GLU A 313 11.20 -18.28 -16.59
C GLU A 313 10.24 -17.12 -16.92
N ILE A 314 10.33 -15.97 -16.23
CA ILE A 314 9.43 -14.83 -16.47
C ILE A 314 10.11 -13.80 -17.36
N ASP A 315 9.43 -13.47 -18.45
CA ASP A 315 9.81 -12.40 -19.40
C ASP A 315 9.55 -11.00 -18.84
N GLU A 316 10.17 -10.69 -17.70
CA GLU A 316 10.22 -9.37 -17.09
C GLU A 316 11.59 -9.15 -16.43
N VAL A 317 12.26 -8.06 -16.80
CA VAL A 317 13.53 -7.60 -16.21
C VAL A 317 13.40 -6.16 -15.71
N GLU A 318 14.28 -5.74 -14.79
CA GLU A 318 14.28 -4.36 -14.28
C GLU A 318 14.44 -3.35 -15.43
N CYS A 319 13.58 -2.34 -15.48
CA CYS A 319 13.57 -1.37 -16.57
C CYS A 319 14.93 -0.63 -16.65
N PRO A 320 15.66 -0.73 -17.78
CA PRO A 320 17.02 -0.18 -17.89
C PRO A 320 17.06 1.35 -17.77
N HIS A 321 15.98 2.03 -18.12
CA HIS A 321 15.87 3.49 -18.02
C HIS A 321 15.80 4.02 -16.59
N CYS A 322 15.19 3.28 -15.67
CA CYS A 322 14.93 3.74 -14.30
C CYS A 322 15.46 2.79 -13.21
N GLY A 323 16.31 1.83 -13.56
CA GLY A 323 16.92 0.88 -12.61
C GLY A 323 15.91 0.17 -11.71
N GLY A 324 14.77 -0.26 -12.27
CA GLY A 324 13.70 -0.91 -11.49
C GLY A 324 12.88 0.02 -10.56
N ILE A 325 13.15 1.33 -10.49
CA ILE A 325 12.45 2.26 -9.59
C ILE A 325 11.00 2.55 -10.07
N GLY A 326 10.76 2.53 -11.38
CA GLY A 326 9.45 2.82 -11.99
C GLY A 326 9.15 4.31 -12.20
N THR A 327 9.75 5.18 -11.39
CA THR A 327 9.67 6.64 -11.54
C THR A 327 11.01 7.26 -11.92
N ILE A 328 10.96 8.44 -12.52
CA ILE A 328 12.10 9.34 -12.79
C ILE A 328 11.90 10.69 -12.09
N GLY A 329 13.00 11.41 -11.88
CA GLY A 329 13.01 12.71 -11.22
C GLY A 329 12.66 12.67 -9.72
N LEU A 330 12.40 13.87 -9.16
CA LEU A 330 12.16 14.08 -7.73
C LEU A 330 10.66 14.06 -7.34
N ASN A 331 9.76 14.27 -8.30
CA ASN A 331 8.30 14.37 -8.07
C ASN A 331 7.53 13.13 -8.57
N GLN A 332 8.13 11.94 -8.42
CA GLN A 332 7.52 10.63 -8.74
C GLN A 332 6.92 10.51 -10.16
N HIS A 333 7.49 11.21 -11.14
CA HIS A 333 7.04 11.12 -12.54
C HIS A 333 7.23 9.70 -13.07
N TRP A 334 6.23 9.15 -13.75
CA TRP A 334 6.32 7.79 -14.26
C TRP A 334 7.37 7.70 -15.37
N CYS A 335 8.28 6.72 -15.27
CA CYS A 335 9.26 6.43 -16.31
C CYS A 335 8.58 6.29 -17.69
N PRO A 336 9.03 6.96 -18.76
CA PRO A 336 8.36 6.92 -20.07
C PRO A 336 8.29 5.51 -20.65
N VAL A 337 9.32 4.70 -20.38
CA VAL A 337 9.51 3.33 -20.88
C VAL A 337 8.59 2.34 -20.16
N CYS A 338 8.79 2.12 -18.85
CA CYS A 338 8.00 1.14 -18.08
C CYS A 338 6.75 1.71 -17.41
N ARG A 339 6.50 3.02 -17.48
CA ARG A 339 5.26 3.69 -17.05
C ARG A 339 4.85 3.40 -15.61
N GLY A 340 5.84 3.22 -14.73
CA GLY A 340 5.65 2.90 -13.32
C GLY A 340 5.55 1.40 -13.01
N SER A 341 5.60 0.51 -14.01
CA SER A 341 5.58 -0.95 -13.81
C SER A 341 6.86 -1.51 -13.19
N CYS A 342 7.94 -0.72 -13.11
CA CYS A 342 9.31 -1.10 -12.71
C CYS A 342 10.02 -2.08 -13.66
N PHE A 343 9.28 -2.97 -14.33
CA PHE A 343 9.81 -4.01 -15.22
C PHE A 343 9.39 -3.78 -16.68
N VAL A 344 10.12 -4.42 -17.61
CA VAL A 344 9.85 -4.50 -19.06
C VAL A 344 10.18 -5.91 -19.57
N SER A 345 9.76 -6.32 -20.77
CA SER A 345 10.16 -7.62 -21.33
C SER A 345 11.67 -7.67 -21.64
N ARG A 346 12.21 -8.87 -21.85
CA ARG A 346 13.63 -9.03 -22.24
C ARG A 346 13.88 -8.48 -23.64
N ASP A 347 12.96 -8.70 -24.57
CA ASP A 347 13.02 -8.14 -25.92
C ASP A 347 13.00 -6.59 -25.86
N ASP A 348 12.15 -5.98 -25.04
CA ASP A 348 12.13 -4.51 -24.85
C ASP A 348 13.43 -3.98 -24.22
N ALA A 349 14.06 -4.75 -23.33
CA ALA A 349 15.32 -4.38 -22.68
C ALA A 349 16.55 -4.56 -23.58
N GLU A 350 16.56 -5.55 -24.48
CA GLU A 350 17.60 -5.72 -25.50
C GLU A 350 17.49 -4.69 -26.63
N LEU A 351 16.28 -4.18 -26.89
CA LEU A 351 16.01 -3.11 -27.87
C LEU A 351 16.15 -1.69 -27.30
N TYR A 352 16.51 -1.54 -26.01
CA TYR A 352 16.63 -0.24 -25.36
C TYR A 352 17.91 0.52 -25.77
N ASP A 353 17.75 1.69 -26.40
CA ASP A 353 18.80 2.70 -26.58
C ASP A 353 18.39 4.01 -25.92
N GLU A 354 19.20 4.54 -24.98
CA GLU A 354 18.95 5.83 -24.32
C GLU A 354 18.93 6.99 -25.32
N ASN A 355 19.63 6.88 -26.46
CA ASN A 355 19.70 7.94 -27.47
C ASN A 355 18.38 8.10 -28.25
N GLU A 356 17.61 7.02 -28.44
CA GLU A 356 16.33 7.03 -29.16
C GLU A 356 15.17 7.58 -28.33
N ILE A 357 15.32 7.65 -27.00
CA ILE A 357 14.31 8.23 -26.10
C ILE A 357 14.10 9.71 -26.44
N ASP A 358 12.86 10.15 -26.58
CA ASP A 358 12.53 11.56 -26.73
C ASP A 358 12.56 12.29 -25.36
N GLU A 359 13.74 12.32 -24.73
CA GLU A 359 14.00 13.07 -23.51
C GLU A 359 15.40 13.72 -23.52
N VAL A 360 15.53 14.83 -22.80
CA VAL A 360 16.79 15.51 -22.43
C VAL A 360 16.66 16.08 -21.02
N ASP A 361 17.81 16.35 -20.37
CA ASP A 361 17.84 17.06 -19.10
C ASP A 361 17.21 18.46 -19.24
N CYS A 362 16.30 18.82 -18.32
CA CYS A 362 15.53 20.07 -18.38
C CYS A 362 16.47 21.29 -18.44
N PRO A 363 16.35 22.17 -19.46
CA PRO A 363 17.28 23.30 -19.64
C PRO A 363 17.16 24.32 -18.50
N HIS A 364 15.96 24.54 -17.96
CA HIS A 364 15.73 25.52 -16.89
C HIS A 364 16.42 25.14 -15.57
N CYS A 365 16.59 23.84 -15.28
CA CYS A 365 17.19 23.37 -14.02
C CYS A 365 18.40 22.44 -14.21
N ASN A 366 18.91 22.31 -15.43
CA ASN A 366 20.07 21.49 -15.79
C ASN A 366 19.99 20.05 -15.22
N GLY A 367 18.80 19.42 -15.34
CA GLY A 367 18.55 18.07 -14.84
C GLY A 367 18.29 17.93 -13.34
N SER A 368 18.42 18.99 -12.51
CA SER A 368 18.26 18.88 -11.05
C SER A 368 16.83 18.55 -10.59
N GLY A 369 15.82 18.93 -11.38
CA GLY A 369 14.40 18.84 -11.03
C GLY A 369 13.91 19.92 -10.05
N GLN A 370 14.79 20.60 -9.32
CA GLN A 370 14.48 21.61 -8.29
C GLN A 370 15.38 22.85 -8.40
N LEU A 371 14.84 24.02 -8.10
CA LEU A 371 15.60 25.29 -8.08
C LEU A 371 15.79 25.85 -6.67
N GLY A 372 14.96 25.41 -5.72
CA GLY A 372 15.10 25.71 -4.30
C GLY A 372 15.28 24.47 -3.42
N TYR A 373 15.14 24.72 -2.12
CA TYR A 373 15.11 23.70 -1.05
C TYR A 373 13.70 23.10 -0.89
N ASP A 374 13.51 22.23 0.11
CA ASP A 374 12.23 21.64 0.57
C ASP A 374 11.09 21.57 -0.47
N GLN A 375 11.30 20.77 -1.52
CA GLN A 375 10.32 20.46 -2.58
C GLN A 375 9.91 21.65 -3.48
N HIS A 376 10.70 22.73 -3.54
CA HIS A 376 10.61 23.78 -4.56
C HIS A 376 11.10 23.25 -5.94
N TYR A 377 10.28 22.41 -6.53
CA TYR A 377 10.46 21.84 -7.86
C TYR A 377 10.52 22.94 -8.93
N CYS A 378 11.39 22.75 -9.93
CA CYS A 378 11.48 23.63 -11.11
C CYS A 378 10.09 23.82 -11.76
N PRO A 379 9.62 25.05 -12.04
CA PRO A 379 8.26 25.30 -12.53
C PRO A 379 8.01 24.69 -13.92
N PHE A 380 9.07 24.56 -14.72
CA PHE A 380 9.03 24.08 -16.09
C PHE A 380 8.82 22.55 -16.12
N CYS A 381 9.79 21.76 -15.65
CA CYS A 381 9.71 20.29 -15.62
C CYS A 381 8.96 19.72 -14.40
N LYS A 382 8.54 20.54 -13.43
CA LYS A 382 7.72 20.17 -12.26
C LYS A 382 8.29 18.97 -11.47
N GLY A 383 9.61 18.92 -11.34
CA GLY A 383 10.33 17.85 -10.65
C GLY A 383 10.62 16.60 -11.47
N ALA A 384 10.38 16.59 -12.80
CA ALA A 384 10.67 15.43 -13.66
C ALA A 384 12.17 15.21 -13.96
N CYS A 385 13.03 16.21 -13.73
CA CYS A 385 14.44 16.29 -14.14
C CYS A 385 14.65 16.31 -15.66
N ARG A 386 13.99 15.44 -16.42
CA ARG A 386 13.98 15.40 -17.89
C ARG A 386 12.64 15.88 -18.47
N ILE A 387 12.68 16.28 -19.74
CA ILE A 387 11.53 16.71 -20.57
C ILE A 387 11.77 16.27 -22.02
N THR A 388 10.76 16.34 -22.89
CA THR A 388 10.93 15.95 -24.31
C THR A 388 11.86 16.87 -25.10
N LYS A 389 12.44 16.38 -26.20
CA LYS A 389 13.29 17.19 -27.09
C LYS A 389 12.48 18.30 -27.79
N ALA A 390 11.15 18.15 -27.88
CA ALA A 390 10.23 19.19 -28.30
C ALA A 390 10.08 20.29 -27.23
N GLU A 391 9.71 19.95 -25.99
CA GLU A 391 9.59 20.94 -24.89
C GLU A 391 10.90 21.68 -24.62
N ALA A 392 12.05 21.00 -24.74
CA ALA A 392 13.37 21.61 -24.63
C ALA A 392 13.75 22.53 -25.80
N ALA A 393 13.10 22.39 -26.96
CA ALA A 393 13.27 23.27 -28.12
C ALA A 393 12.26 24.45 -28.14
N GLU A 394 11.17 24.35 -27.37
CA GLU A 394 10.21 25.43 -27.11
C GLU A 394 10.59 26.26 -25.85
N TYR A 395 11.63 25.87 -25.11
CA TYR A 395 12.13 26.63 -23.96
C TYR A 395 12.80 27.95 -24.38
N ASP A 396 12.24 29.07 -23.91
CA ASP A 396 12.85 30.40 -23.92
C ASP A 396 13.05 30.88 -22.47
N GLU A 397 14.26 31.32 -22.13
CA GLU A 397 14.61 31.82 -20.80
C GLU A 397 14.00 33.21 -20.53
N ASP A 398 13.79 34.04 -21.57
CA ASP A 398 13.18 35.36 -21.41
C ASP A 398 11.67 35.27 -21.06
N GLU A 399 10.98 34.22 -21.52
CA GLU A 399 9.57 33.96 -21.21
C GLU A 399 9.33 33.41 -19.79
N ILE A 400 10.35 32.89 -19.10
CA ILE A 400 10.20 32.42 -17.72
C ILE A 400 9.95 33.60 -16.78
N ASP A 401 8.78 33.65 -16.15
CA ASP A 401 8.45 34.65 -15.11
C ASP A 401 9.07 34.29 -13.75
N GLU A 402 10.39 34.18 -13.71
CA GLU A 402 11.18 34.05 -12.48
C GLU A 402 12.42 34.94 -12.51
N VAL A 403 12.85 35.38 -11.32
CA VAL A 403 14.16 36.01 -11.04
C VAL A 403 14.71 35.49 -9.72
N ASP A 404 16.02 35.62 -9.52
CA ASP A 404 16.66 35.35 -8.23
C ASP A 404 16.05 36.26 -7.15
N CYS A 405 15.65 35.68 -6.01
CA CYS A 405 15.00 36.39 -4.92
C CYS A 405 15.87 37.57 -4.44
N PRO A 406 15.38 38.82 -4.41
CA PRO A 406 16.19 39.99 -4.07
C PRO A 406 16.67 40.00 -2.62
N HIS A 407 15.86 39.48 -1.69
CA HIS A 407 16.21 39.38 -0.25
C HIS A 407 17.42 38.48 0.01
N CYS A 408 17.53 37.36 -0.71
CA CYS A 408 18.61 36.37 -0.51
C CYS A 408 19.57 36.22 -1.70
N ASN A 409 19.44 37.05 -2.74
CA ASN A 409 20.25 37.04 -3.96
C ASN A 409 20.37 35.63 -4.58
N GLY A 410 19.25 34.92 -4.66
CA GLY A 410 19.18 33.57 -5.22
C GLY A 410 19.66 32.43 -4.30
N SER A 411 20.10 32.69 -3.07
CA SER A 411 20.63 31.64 -2.17
C SER A 411 19.58 30.72 -1.55
N GLY A 412 18.31 31.15 -1.50
CA GLY A 412 17.21 30.47 -0.80
C GLY A 412 17.26 30.55 0.73
N GLN A 413 18.44 30.74 1.33
CA GLN A 413 18.70 30.72 2.77
C GLN A 413 19.57 31.91 3.21
N LEU A 414 19.23 32.50 4.37
CA LEU A 414 20.01 33.59 4.97
C LEU A 414 20.85 33.12 6.16
N GLY A 415 20.50 31.96 6.74
CA GLY A 415 21.28 31.28 7.76
C GLY A 415 21.79 29.90 7.32
N TYR A 416 22.31 29.16 8.31
CA TYR A 416 22.70 27.76 8.22
C TYR A 416 21.50 26.83 8.50
N ASP A 417 21.71 25.51 8.47
CA ASP A 417 20.79 24.48 9.00
C ASP A 417 19.29 24.68 8.69
N GLN A 418 18.96 24.92 7.42
CA GLN A 418 17.60 25.12 6.91
C GLN A 418 16.88 26.41 7.37
N HIS A 419 17.62 27.42 7.84
CA HIS A 419 17.11 28.80 8.03
C HIS A 419 16.89 29.50 6.68
N TYR A 420 15.81 29.10 6.01
CA TYR A 420 15.37 29.63 4.73
C TYR A 420 14.98 31.11 4.83
N CYS A 421 15.23 31.85 3.75
CA CYS A 421 14.86 33.26 3.58
C CYS A 421 13.36 33.49 3.83
N GLN A 422 12.97 34.44 4.70
CA GLN A 422 11.57 34.66 5.10
C GLN A 422 10.65 35.04 3.91
N PHE A 423 11.22 35.68 2.89
CA PHE A 423 10.51 36.10 1.68
C PHE A 423 10.21 34.92 0.75
N CYS A 424 11.24 34.33 0.10
CA CYS A 424 11.07 33.23 -0.86
C CYS A 424 10.93 31.84 -0.23
N LYS A 425 11.08 31.69 1.11
CA LYS A 425 10.86 30.46 1.88
C LYS A 425 11.59 29.24 1.32
N GLY A 426 12.84 29.44 0.90
CA GLY A 426 13.70 28.40 0.34
C GLY A 426 13.62 28.21 -1.18
N ALA A 427 12.72 28.91 -1.88
CA ALA A 427 12.52 28.72 -3.33
C ALA A 427 13.70 29.17 -4.23
N CYS A 428 14.63 29.97 -3.68
CA CYS A 428 15.71 30.69 -4.39
C CYS A 428 15.23 31.74 -5.40
N ARG A 429 14.18 31.43 -6.18
CA ARG A 429 13.55 32.30 -7.17
C ARG A 429 12.11 32.66 -6.79
N ILE A 430 11.63 33.76 -7.37
CA ILE A 430 10.25 34.29 -7.25
C ILE A 430 9.84 34.95 -8.57
N THR A 431 8.57 35.28 -8.75
CA THR A 431 8.10 35.93 -10.00
C THR A 431 8.65 37.35 -10.19
N LYS A 432 8.68 37.84 -11.44
CA LYS A 432 9.09 39.23 -11.75
C LYS A 432 8.12 40.24 -11.12
N ALA A 433 6.89 39.82 -10.80
CA ALA A 433 5.91 40.62 -10.04
C ALA A 433 6.27 40.70 -8.55
N GLU A 434 6.47 39.56 -7.87
CA GLU A 434 6.86 39.54 -6.44
C GLU A 434 8.20 40.26 -6.20
N ALA A 435 9.15 40.16 -7.13
CA ALA A 435 10.41 40.90 -7.07
C ALA A 435 10.26 42.41 -7.29
N ALA A 436 9.17 42.87 -7.92
CA ALA A 436 8.86 44.28 -8.11
C ALA A 436 8.02 44.88 -6.96
N GLU A 437 7.35 44.02 -6.17
CA GLU A 437 6.65 44.37 -4.92
C GLU A 437 7.55 44.20 -3.67
N TYR A 438 8.81 43.79 -3.83
CA TYR A 438 9.77 43.64 -2.73
C TYR A 438 10.17 44.99 -2.11
N ASP A 439 9.95 45.12 -0.81
CA ASP A 439 10.52 46.16 0.05
C ASP A 439 11.27 45.49 1.22
N GLU A 440 12.50 45.94 1.51
CA GLU A 440 13.28 45.42 2.64
C GLU A 440 12.73 45.96 3.98
N ASP A 441 12.15 47.17 3.99
CA ASP A 441 11.58 47.80 5.20
C ASP A 441 10.27 47.12 5.66
N GLU A 442 9.61 46.31 4.82
CA GLU A 442 8.43 45.51 5.20
C GLU A 442 8.78 44.12 5.79
N ILE A 443 10.05 43.69 5.73
CA ILE A 443 10.47 42.41 6.30
C ILE A 443 10.88 42.58 7.77
N ASP A 444 10.20 41.86 8.66
CA ASP A 444 10.57 41.76 10.08
C ASP A 444 11.79 40.85 10.27
N GLU A 445 12.96 41.30 9.80
CA GLU A 445 14.28 40.69 10.00
C GLU A 445 15.32 41.77 10.33
N VAL A 446 16.19 41.50 11.31
CA VAL A 446 17.41 42.26 11.59
C VAL A 446 18.58 41.32 11.87
N ASP A 447 19.81 41.77 11.61
CA ASP A 447 21.02 41.01 11.92
C ASP A 447 21.08 40.68 13.43
N CYS A 448 21.28 39.41 13.77
CA CYS A 448 21.28 38.92 15.15
C CYS A 448 22.31 39.69 16.01
N PRO A 449 21.89 40.40 17.08
CA PRO A 449 22.78 41.26 17.86
C PRO A 449 23.89 40.49 18.60
N HIS A 450 23.66 39.20 18.92
CA HIS A 450 24.64 38.36 19.59
C HIS A 450 25.83 37.97 18.70
N CYS A 451 25.62 37.86 17.37
CA CYS A 451 26.66 37.43 16.43
C CYS A 451 26.90 38.39 15.26
N ASN A 452 26.22 39.55 15.25
CA ASN A 452 26.32 40.59 14.23
C ASN A 452 26.13 40.03 12.81
N GLY A 453 25.03 39.29 12.60
CA GLY A 453 24.67 38.71 11.30
C GLY A 453 25.47 37.49 10.85
N SER A 454 26.49 37.03 11.59
CA SER A 454 27.34 35.90 11.15
C SER A 454 26.70 34.51 11.23
N GLY A 455 25.62 34.37 12.01
CA GLY A 455 25.02 33.09 12.40
C GLY A 455 25.88 32.21 13.33
N GLN A 456 27.17 32.50 13.50
CA GLN A 456 28.16 31.64 14.14
C GLN A 456 29.02 32.37 15.18
N LEU A 457 29.41 31.67 16.25
CA LEU A 457 30.28 32.18 17.29
C LEU A 457 31.41 31.18 17.59
N GLY A 458 32.64 31.67 17.49
CA GLY A 458 33.85 30.93 17.83
C GLY A 458 34.55 30.28 16.64
N TYR A 459 35.04 29.05 16.82
CA TYR A 459 35.85 28.30 15.86
C TYR A 459 35.06 27.11 15.29
N ASP A 460 35.29 26.82 14.00
CA ASP A 460 34.73 25.71 13.21
C ASP A 460 33.19 25.59 13.25
N GLN A 461 32.53 26.59 12.68
CA GLN A 461 31.10 26.57 12.31
C GLN A 461 30.09 26.47 13.47
N HIS A 462 30.50 26.69 14.72
CA HIS A 462 29.59 26.69 15.86
C HIS A 462 28.49 27.76 15.74
N TYR A 463 27.24 27.31 15.62
CA TYR A 463 26.09 28.20 15.54
C TYR A 463 25.92 29.04 16.80
N CYS A 464 25.64 30.33 16.62
CA CYS A 464 25.36 31.29 17.68
C CYS A 464 24.20 30.77 18.57
N PRO A 465 24.38 30.61 19.90
CA PRO A 465 23.34 30.00 20.76
C PRO A 465 22.00 30.74 20.79
N PHE A 466 22.01 32.06 20.52
CA PHE A 466 20.80 32.89 20.42
C PHE A 466 19.99 32.60 19.14
N CYS A 467 20.48 33.02 17.95
CA CYS A 467 19.79 32.80 16.66
C CYS A 467 19.93 31.39 16.07
N LYS A 468 20.71 30.48 16.67
CA LYS A 468 20.89 29.07 16.28
C LYS A 468 21.25 28.88 14.80
N GLY A 469 22.08 29.77 14.26
CA GLY A 469 22.53 29.72 12.87
C GLY A 469 21.71 30.58 11.90
N ALA A 470 20.62 31.22 12.31
CA ALA A 470 19.71 31.93 11.40
C ALA A 470 20.29 33.21 10.77
N CYS A 471 21.40 33.73 11.28
CA CYS A 471 22.02 35.03 10.93
C CYS A 471 21.14 36.25 11.27
N ARG A 472 19.88 36.28 10.81
CA ARG A 472 18.86 37.27 11.12
C ARG A 472 17.80 36.71 12.07
N ILE A 473 17.07 37.61 12.73
CA ILE A 473 15.95 37.35 13.68
C ILE A 473 14.91 38.46 13.58
N THR A 474 13.72 38.30 14.15
CA THR A 474 12.70 39.36 14.18
C THR A 474 13.11 40.56 15.03
N ASN A 475 12.53 41.73 14.77
CA ASN A 475 12.69 42.92 15.63
C ASN A 475 12.20 42.66 17.07
N ALA A 476 11.23 41.77 17.25
CA ALA A 476 10.77 41.35 18.58
C ALA A 476 11.85 40.57 19.34
N GLU A 477 12.47 39.56 18.71
CA GLU A 477 13.57 38.79 19.32
C GLU A 477 14.81 39.68 19.57
N ALA A 478 15.11 40.61 18.66
CA ALA A 478 16.18 41.58 18.85
C ALA A 478 15.90 42.58 19.99
N ALA A 479 14.64 42.89 20.28
CA ALA A 479 14.25 43.72 21.43
C ALA A 479 14.20 42.95 22.76
N GLU A 480 14.08 41.61 22.73
CA GLU A 480 14.22 40.74 23.91
C GLU A 480 15.67 40.39 24.25
N TYR A 481 16.61 40.58 23.31
CA TYR A 481 18.04 40.37 23.52
C TYR A 481 18.58 41.20 24.69
N ASP A 482 19.30 40.54 25.58
CA ASP A 482 19.93 41.14 26.75
C ASP A 482 21.21 40.37 27.06
N GLU A 483 22.35 41.01 26.81
CA GLU A 483 23.70 40.43 26.97
C GLU A 483 23.94 39.97 28.43
N ASP A 484 23.41 40.70 29.42
CA ASP A 484 23.53 40.34 30.85
C ASP A 484 22.71 39.08 31.22
N LYS A 485 21.79 38.61 30.37
CA LYS A 485 21.05 37.35 30.56
C LYS A 485 21.74 36.13 29.96
N ILE A 486 22.75 36.31 29.10
CA ILE A 486 23.41 35.21 28.41
C ILE A 486 24.51 34.63 29.32
N ASP A 487 24.29 33.40 29.83
CA ASP A 487 25.31 32.66 30.60
C ASP A 487 26.40 32.13 29.65
N GLU A 488 27.23 33.04 29.13
CA GLU A 488 28.39 32.74 28.29
C GLU A 488 29.60 33.54 28.78
N VAL A 489 30.68 32.84 29.14
CA VAL A 489 31.97 33.42 29.50
C VAL A 489 33.09 32.79 28.68
N GLU A 490 34.17 33.56 28.46
CA GLU A 490 35.38 33.10 27.77
C GLU A 490 35.85 31.75 28.32
N CYS A 491 35.97 30.74 27.45
CA CYS A 491 36.24 29.37 27.89
C CYS A 491 37.65 29.24 28.51
N PRO A 492 37.78 28.96 29.83
CA PRO A 492 39.06 28.96 30.53
C PRO A 492 39.98 27.79 30.13
N HIS A 493 39.54 26.91 29.23
CA HIS A 493 40.35 25.83 28.72
C HIS A 493 41.17 26.25 27.49
N CYS A 494 40.68 27.20 26.67
CA CYS A 494 41.32 27.68 25.44
C CYS A 494 41.53 29.20 25.37
N ASN A 495 41.06 29.95 26.37
CA ASN A 495 41.11 31.41 26.45
C ASN A 495 40.55 32.07 25.17
N GLY A 496 39.25 31.82 24.93
CA GLY A 496 38.49 32.44 23.83
C GLY A 496 38.84 31.99 22.41
N ARG A 497 39.74 31.02 22.22
CA ARG A 497 40.25 30.61 20.90
C ARG A 497 39.49 29.48 20.19
N GLY A 498 38.65 28.75 20.90
CA GLY A 498 37.94 27.56 20.37
C GLY A 498 38.83 26.34 20.11
N THR A 499 40.15 26.54 20.00
CA THR A 499 41.18 25.53 19.70
C THR A 499 42.25 25.44 20.79
N ARG A 500 43.07 24.38 20.75
CA ARG A 500 44.18 24.12 21.68
C ARG A 500 45.38 23.49 20.99
N GLY A 501 46.55 23.63 21.63
CA GLY A 501 47.81 23.10 21.11
C GLY A 501 48.34 23.86 19.89
N LEU A 502 49.41 23.34 19.28
CA LEU A 502 50.03 23.93 18.08
C LEU A 502 49.43 23.37 16.77
N VAL A 503 48.58 22.35 16.86
CA VAL A 503 47.91 21.71 15.72
C VAL A 503 46.52 22.33 15.45
N GLY A 504 45.95 23.04 16.42
CA GLY A 504 44.61 23.62 16.31
C GLY A 504 43.47 22.69 16.73
N ASP A 505 43.74 21.69 17.58
CA ASP A 505 42.73 20.73 18.06
C ASP A 505 41.53 21.46 18.68
N GLU A 506 40.31 21.06 18.32
CA GLU A 506 39.06 21.58 18.90
C GLU A 506 39.07 21.51 20.44
N CYS A 507 38.66 22.60 21.08
CA CYS A 507 38.65 22.71 22.54
C CYS A 507 37.48 21.94 23.14
N LYS A 508 37.75 20.70 23.58
CA LYS A 508 36.83 19.73 24.22
C LYS A 508 36.06 20.19 25.49
N ILE A 509 36.01 21.49 25.80
CA ILE A 509 35.22 22.10 26.89
C ILE A 509 34.19 23.11 26.35
N CYS A 510 34.52 23.95 25.36
CA CYS A 510 33.54 24.74 24.59
C CYS A 510 33.08 24.04 23.29
N LEU A 511 33.72 22.93 22.94
CA LEU A 511 33.57 22.18 21.68
C LEU A 511 33.92 22.98 20.41
N GLY A 512 34.51 24.18 20.51
CA GLY A 512 34.80 25.05 19.37
C GLY A 512 34.22 26.46 19.56
N ALA A 513 33.07 26.58 20.23
CA ALA A 513 32.28 27.82 20.39
C ALA A 513 32.95 28.99 21.16
N CYS A 514 34.23 28.90 21.52
CA CYS A 514 35.03 29.87 22.29
C CYS A 514 34.57 30.22 23.73
N VAL A 515 33.28 30.13 24.02
CA VAL A 515 32.63 30.43 25.32
C VAL A 515 32.04 29.18 25.97
N VAL A 516 31.66 29.29 27.24
CA VAL A 516 30.89 28.29 28.00
C VAL A 516 30.03 28.97 29.08
N PRO A 517 28.98 28.30 29.60
CA PRO A 517 28.32 28.70 30.85
C PRO A 517 29.29 29.01 31.99
N ALA A 518 29.04 30.07 32.75
CA ALA A 518 29.86 30.47 33.90
C ALA A 518 29.94 29.36 34.95
N SER A 519 28.86 28.60 35.11
CA SER A 519 28.83 27.36 35.91
C SER A 519 29.83 26.30 35.42
N LYS A 520 29.97 26.11 34.10
CA LYS A 520 30.91 25.19 33.45
C LYS A 520 32.34 25.72 33.48
N ALA A 521 32.53 27.04 33.37
CA ALA A 521 33.83 27.69 33.55
C ALA A 521 34.34 27.58 34.99
N GLN A 522 33.46 27.80 35.98
CA GLN A 522 33.82 27.67 37.39
C GLN A 522 34.17 26.22 37.75
N ALA A 523 33.36 25.25 37.32
CA ALA A 523 33.66 23.83 37.49
C ALA A 523 34.97 23.39 36.80
N TYR A 524 35.43 24.11 35.76
CA TYR A 524 36.77 23.91 35.19
C TYR A 524 37.86 24.48 36.11
N ARG A 525 37.71 25.74 36.57
CA ARG A 525 38.66 26.42 37.45
C ARG A 525 38.84 25.71 38.80
N ASP A 526 37.74 25.31 39.44
CA ASP A 526 37.75 24.55 40.70
C ASP A 526 38.50 23.22 40.59
N ARG A 527 38.49 22.61 39.39
CA ARG A 527 39.17 21.34 39.09
C ARG A 527 40.64 21.51 38.67
N TYR A 528 41.01 22.69 38.19
CA TYR A 528 42.34 23.02 37.67
C TYR A 528 42.80 24.41 38.16
N PRO A 529 42.97 24.64 39.47
CA PRO A 529 43.23 25.97 40.03
C PRO A 529 44.61 26.56 39.67
N ASP A 530 45.54 25.73 39.23
CA ASP A 530 46.91 26.12 38.84
C ASP A 530 47.07 26.34 37.31
N ARG A 531 46.00 26.76 36.60
CA ARG A 531 45.98 26.92 35.12
C ARG A 531 45.27 28.18 34.64
#